data_AF-A0A7V5T6W6-F1
#
_entry.id   AF-A0A7V5T6W6-F1
#
_cell.length_a   1.000
_cell.length_b   1.000
_cell.length_c   1.000
_cell.angle_alpha   90.00
_cell.angle_beta   90.00
_cell.angle_gamma   90.00
#
_symmetry.space_group_name_H-M   'P 1'
#
loop_
_entity.id
_entity.type
_entity.pdbx_description
1 polymer ?
#
loop_
_entity_poly.entity_id
_entity_poly.type
_entity_poly.pdbx_seq_one_letter_code
_entity_poly.pdbx_strand_id
1 'polypeptide(L)'
;MAQVPFATLRNGVPKRAIVVSTFSHFLTNELPTSAAAISYFAMLGLYPFLLLLFTLSQEYPTFRELNLRAIEIILAFLPASREVLETHLGSFPSLSRGQVLTCLAIILWVASWAFTITEKAINRIWRTPCRSFVRGRLLTLAMLVVVGILLVLSALMTGILTFLQSEMGGFSPPAAGMV
;
A
#
# COMPACT_ATOMS: atom_id res chain seq x y z
N MET A 1 12.42 17.44 31.92
CA MET A 1 13.47 16.56 31.36
C MET A 1 14.25 17.34 30.33
N ALA A 2 15.57 17.38 30.50
CA ALA A 2 16.47 18.42 30.01
C ALA A 2 16.58 18.52 28.48
N GLN A 3 16.66 19.77 28.01
CA GLN A 3 16.93 20.14 26.63
C GLN A 3 18.32 19.60 26.25
N VAL A 4 18.41 18.65 25.32
CA VAL A 4 19.67 18.47 24.58
C VAL A 4 19.70 19.54 23.49
N PRO A 5 20.61 20.53 23.60
CA PRO A 5 20.73 21.58 22.61
C PRO A 5 21.12 20.94 21.28
N PHE A 6 20.58 21.46 20.17
CA PHE A 6 21.03 21.07 18.85
C PHE A 6 22.53 21.33 18.79
N ALA A 7 23.33 20.26 18.93
CA ALA A 7 24.76 20.32 18.74
C ALA A 7 24.97 20.89 17.34
N THR A 8 25.49 22.10 17.27
CA THR A 8 26.01 22.71 16.05
C THR A 8 26.87 21.67 15.36
N LEU A 9 26.43 21.19 14.20
CA LEU A 9 27.16 20.22 13.39
C LEU A 9 28.50 20.87 13.03
N ARG A 10 29.52 20.59 13.85
CA ARG A 10 30.88 21.06 13.66
C ARG A 10 31.36 20.45 12.34
N ASN A 11 31.63 21.30 11.35
CA ASN A 11 32.18 20.91 10.06
C ASN A 11 33.42 20.02 10.32
N GLY A 12 33.33 18.74 9.96
CA GLY A 12 34.39 17.75 10.20
C GLY A 12 33.95 16.41 10.84
N VAL A 13 32.67 16.19 11.12
CA VAL A 13 32.20 14.88 11.63
C VAL A 13 32.40 13.77 10.58
N PRO A 14 33.06 12.65 10.93
CA PRO A 14 33.24 11.55 9.99
C PRO A 14 31.87 10.96 9.62
N LYS A 15 31.68 10.57 8.35
CA LYS A 15 30.40 10.00 7.84
C LYS A 15 29.85 8.88 8.73
N ARG A 16 30.73 8.08 9.32
CA ARG A 16 30.40 7.02 10.29
C ARG A 16 29.71 7.56 11.55
N ALA A 17 30.16 8.70 12.09
CA ALA A 17 29.57 9.29 13.28
C ALA A 17 28.13 9.78 13.04
N ILE A 18 27.83 10.25 11.82
CA ILE A 18 26.47 10.67 11.44
C ILE A 18 25.54 9.45 11.37
N VAL A 19 25.99 8.35 10.78
CA VAL A 19 25.19 7.11 10.69
C VAL A 19 24.92 6.55 12.10
N VAL A 20 25.96 6.48 12.94
CA VAL A 20 25.84 5.97 14.31
C VAL A 20 24.95 6.88 15.17
N SER A 21 25.10 8.20 15.07
CA SER A 21 24.25 9.12 15.84
C SER A 21 22.79 9.03 15.39
N THR A 22 22.52 8.93 14.09
CA THR A 22 21.16 8.77 13.54
C THR A 22 20.53 7.47 14.04
N PHE A 23 21.28 6.36 14.03
CA PHE A 23 20.79 5.07 14.51
C PHE A 23 20.55 5.08 16.02
N SER A 24 21.44 5.69 16.80
CA SER A 24 21.23 5.86 18.25
C SER A 24 19.99 6.70 18.53
N HIS A 25 19.81 7.83 17.85
CA HIS A 25 18.63 8.67 17.99
C HIS A 25 17.35 7.96 17.53
N PHE A 26 17.43 7.06 16.53
CA PHE A 26 16.32 6.23 16.12
C PHE A 26 15.84 5.32 17.26
N LEU A 27 16.78 4.61 17.89
CA LEU A 27 16.49 3.73 19.02
C LEU A 27 15.98 4.48 20.25
N THR A 28 16.62 5.60 20.63
CA THR A 28 16.22 6.38 21.82
C THR A 28 14.84 7.04 21.67
N ASN A 29 14.38 7.27 20.43
CA ASN A 29 13.07 7.86 20.16
C ASN A 29 11.93 6.82 20.05
N GLU A 30 12.13 5.55 20.43
CA GLU A 30 11.11 4.47 20.34
C GLU A 30 10.47 4.36 18.93
N LEU A 31 11.23 4.77 17.92
CA LEU A 31 10.83 4.61 16.53
C LEU A 31 10.72 3.14 16.11
N PRO A 32 11.51 2.19 16.66
CA PRO A 32 11.29 0.76 16.42
C PRO A 32 9.88 0.31 16.81
N THR A 33 9.37 0.76 17.96
CA THR A 33 8.03 0.42 18.46
C THR A 33 6.95 0.97 17.52
N SER A 34 7.14 2.19 17.04
CA SER A 34 6.23 2.82 16.06
C SER A 34 6.25 2.08 14.72
N ALA A 35 7.44 1.69 14.23
CA ALA A 35 7.60 0.94 12.99
C ALA A 35 6.99 -0.48 13.08
N ALA A 36 7.17 -1.15 14.22
CA ALA A 36 6.55 -2.45 14.48
C ALA A 36 5.01 -2.34 14.48
N ALA A 37 4.46 -1.30 15.12
CA ALA A 37 3.02 -1.06 15.11
C ALA A 37 2.48 -0.81 13.70
N ILE A 38 3.16 0.02 12.89
CA ILE A 38 2.78 0.25 11.48
C ILE A 38 2.80 -1.06 10.69
N SER A 39 3.82 -1.89 10.89
CA SER A 39 3.94 -3.20 10.21
C SER A 39 2.81 -4.15 10.58
N TYR A 40 2.42 -4.18 11.87
CA TYR A 40 1.27 -4.95 12.34
C TYR A 40 -0.03 -4.49 11.68
N PHE A 41 -0.28 -3.17 11.63
CA PHE A 41 -1.45 -2.63 10.95
C PHE A 41 -1.41 -2.92 9.44
N ALA A 42 -0.26 -2.82 8.79
CA ALA A 42 -0.12 -3.17 7.37
C ALA A 42 -0.47 -4.63 7.11
N MET A 43 0.04 -5.57 7.92
CA MET A 43 -0.30 -6.99 7.82
C MET A 43 -1.78 -7.26 8.08
N LEU A 44 -2.38 -6.56 9.04
CA LEU A 44 -3.81 -6.67 9.34
C LEU A 44 -4.68 -6.18 8.17
N GLY A 45 -4.27 -5.09 7.53
CA GLY A 45 -4.96 -4.54 6.35
C GLY A 45 -4.74 -5.33 5.06
N LEU A 46 -3.71 -6.16 5.00
CA LEU A 46 -3.32 -6.90 3.79
C LEU A 46 -4.41 -7.88 3.35
N TYR A 47 -4.99 -8.65 4.28
CA TYR A 47 -6.04 -9.60 3.95
C TYR A 47 -7.30 -8.97 3.31
N PRO A 48 -7.98 -7.99 3.95
CA PRO A 48 -9.15 -7.35 3.34
C PRO A 48 -8.79 -6.59 2.06
N PHE A 49 -7.56 -6.08 1.94
CA PHE A 49 -7.07 -5.45 0.71
C PHE A 49 -6.97 -6.45 -0.45
N LEU A 50 -6.38 -7.64 -0.21
CA LEU A 50 -6.32 -8.70 -1.21
C LEU A 50 -7.71 -9.18 -1.63
N LEU A 51 -8.64 -9.32 -0.68
CA LEU A 51 -10.03 -9.66 -0.99
C LEU A 51 -10.68 -8.62 -1.90
N LEU A 52 -10.48 -7.34 -1.61
CA LEU A 52 -11.02 -6.24 -2.41
C LEU A 52 -10.43 -6.24 -3.83
N LEU A 53 -9.11 -6.44 -3.97
CA LEU A 53 -8.45 -6.61 -5.26
C LEU A 53 -8.99 -7.81 -6.04
N PHE A 54 -9.21 -8.95 -5.38
CA PHE A 54 -9.75 -10.14 -6.00
C PHE A 54 -11.18 -9.93 -6.49
N THR A 55 -12.04 -9.31 -5.68
CA THR A 55 -13.41 -8.97 -6.08
C THR A 55 -13.44 -8.00 -7.24
N LEU A 56 -12.63 -6.93 -7.21
CA LEU A 56 -12.49 -6.02 -8.34
C LEU A 56 -12.05 -6.78 -9.60
N SER A 57 -11.11 -7.71 -9.47
CA SER A 57 -10.65 -8.52 -10.60
C SER A 57 -11.71 -9.43 -11.20
N GLN A 58 -12.75 -9.84 -10.45
CA GLN A 58 -13.86 -10.65 -10.97
C GLN A 58 -14.93 -9.84 -11.70
N GLU A 59 -15.09 -8.55 -11.34
CA GLU A 59 -16.07 -7.66 -11.97
C GLU A 59 -15.67 -7.25 -13.39
N TYR A 60 -14.36 -7.15 -13.68
CA TYR A 60 -13.87 -6.78 -15.01
C TYR A 60 -13.58 -8.01 -15.88
N PRO A 61 -14.20 -8.15 -17.06
CA PRO A 61 -14.10 -9.34 -17.90
C PRO A 61 -12.67 -9.61 -18.41
N THR A 62 -11.91 -8.57 -18.74
CA THR A 62 -10.49 -8.69 -19.17
C THR A 62 -9.63 -9.38 -18.11
N PHE A 63 -9.89 -9.12 -16.83
CA PHE A 63 -9.13 -9.71 -15.73
C PHE A 63 -9.62 -11.12 -15.38
N ARG A 64 -10.84 -11.50 -15.77
CA ARG A 64 -11.35 -12.87 -15.60
C ARG A 64 -10.56 -13.87 -16.44
N GLU A 65 -10.25 -13.53 -17.70
CA GLU A 65 -9.44 -14.39 -18.57
C GLU A 65 -8.00 -14.52 -18.08
N LEU A 66 -7.42 -13.42 -17.59
CA LEU A 66 -6.10 -13.42 -16.96
C LEU A 66 -6.05 -14.32 -15.72
N ASN A 67 -7.09 -14.28 -14.88
CA ASN A 67 -7.19 -15.16 -13.71
C ASN A 67 -7.28 -16.63 -14.10
N LEU A 68 -8.09 -16.97 -15.10
CA LEU A 68 -8.22 -18.36 -15.57
C LEU A 68 -6.88 -18.90 -16.09
N ARG A 69 -6.15 -18.11 -16.89
CA ARG A 69 -4.79 -18.48 -17.33
C ARG A 69 -3.80 -18.61 -16.17
N ALA A 70 -3.86 -17.70 -15.20
CA ALA A 70 -3.00 -17.76 -14.02
C ALA A 70 -3.27 -19.03 -13.20
N ILE A 71 -4.54 -19.41 -13.02
CA ILE A 71 -4.95 -20.63 -12.33
C ILE A 71 -4.45 -21.86 -13.09
N GLU A 72 -4.58 -21.92 -14.42
CA GLU A 72 -4.05 -23.03 -15.23
C GLU A 72 -2.53 -23.20 -15.06
N ILE A 73 -1.78 -22.10 -15.05
CA ILE A 73 -0.33 -22.14 -14.81
C ILE A 73 -0.03 -22.66 -13.40
N ILE A 74 -0.72 -22.17 -12.38
CA ILE A 74 -0.51 -22.62 -10.98
C ILE A 74 -0.84 -24.12 -10.84
N LEU A 75 -1.93 -24.56 -11.45
CA LEU A 75 -2.35 -25.97 -11.45
C LEU A 75 -1.36 -26.88 -12.19
N ALA A 76 -0.66 -26.36 -13.20
CA ALA A 76 0.40 -27.10 -13.88
C ALA A 76 1.61 -27.36 -12.96
N PHE A 77 1.90 -26.46 -12.02
CA PHE A 77 2.98 -26.63 -11.04
C PHE A 77 2.56 -27.43 -9.80
N LEU A 78 1.27 -27.44 -9.44
CA LEU A 78 0.74 -28.08 -8.24
C LEU A 78 -0.40 -29.09 -8.56
N PRO A 79 -0.12 -30.20 -9.28
CA PRO A 79 -1.14 -31.15 -9.71
C PRO A 79 -1.81 -31.89 -8.54
N ALA A 80 -1.10 -32.12 -7.43
CA ALA A 80 -1.61 -32.84 -6.26
C ALA A 80 -2.63 -32.05 -5.42
N SER A 81 -2.68 -30.72 -5.57
CA SER A 81 -3.62 -29.84 -4.85
C SER A 81 -4.74 -29.30 -5.74
N ARG A 82 -4.92 -29.87 -6.94
CA ARG A 82 -5.90 -29.39 -7.92
C ARG A 82 -7.34 -29.46 -7.41
N GLU A 83 -7.74 -30.57 -6.81
CA GLU A 83 -9.09 -30.72 -6.23
C GLU A 83 -9.35 -29.73 -5.10
N VAL A 84 -8.35 -29.50 -4.24
CA VAL A 84 -8.43 -28.53 -3.14
C VAL A 84 -8.53 -27.11 -3.69
N LEU A 85 -7.69 -26.74 -4.67
CA LEU A 85 -7.74 -25.43 -5.30
C LEU A 85 -9.04 -25.20 -6.08
N GLU A 86 -9.52 -26.16 -6.87
CA GLU A 86 -10.77 -26.00 -7.63
C GLU A 86 -11.98 -25.90 -6.69
N THR A 87 -11.99 -26.62 -5.57
CA THR A 87 -13.04 -26.48 -4.56
C THR A 87 -12.99 -25.12 -3.87
N HIS A 88 -11.81 -24.61 -3.50
CA HIS A 88 -11.67 -23.28 -2.90
C HIS A 88 -11.88 -22.14 -3.91
N LEU A 89 -11.45 -22.31 -5.16
CA LEU A 89 -11.61 -21.33 -6.24
C LEU A 89 -13.06 -21.23 -6.70
N GLY A 90 -13.73 -22.37 -6.87
CA GLY A 90 -15.16 -22.44 -7.19
C GLY A 90 -16.07 -22.03 -6.03
N SER A 91 -15.58 -22.16 -4.78
CA SER A 91 -16.31 -21.75 -3.57
C SER A 91 -15.85 -20.42 -2.99
N PHE A 92 -14.99 -19.65 -3.68
CA PHE A 92 -14.65 -18.31 -3.19
C PHE A 92 -15.95 -17.51 -3.11
N PRO A 93 -16.33 -17.02 -1.92
CA PRO A 93 -17.58 -16.32 -1.76
C PRO A 93 -17.51 -15.07 -2.62
N SER A 94 -18.42 -14.97 -3.60
CA SER A 94 -18.71 -13.69 -4.24
C SER A 94 -19.06 -12.72 -3.12
N LEU A 95 -18.16 -11.77 -2.81
CA LEU A 95 -18.38 -10.86 -1.69
C LEU A 95 -19.68 -10.10 -1.95
N SER A 96 -20.61 -10.17 -1.00
CA SER A 96 -21.78 -9.32 -1.08
C SER A 96 -21.35 -7.85 -0.97
N ARG A 97 -22.15 -6.92 -1.49
CA ARG A 97 -21.87 -5.47 -1.38
C ARG A 97 -21.61 -5.04 0.08
N GLY A 98 -22.29 -5.67 1.05
CA GLY A 98 -22.07 -5.42 2.48
C GLY A 98 -20.70 -5.89 2.97
N GLN A 99 -20.19 -7.02 2.48
CA GLN A 99 -18.86 -7.51 2.83
C GLN A 99 -17.75 -6.64 2.22
N VAL A 100 -17.93 -6.16 0.99
CA VAL A 100 -17.02 -5.20 0.35
C VAL A 100 -16.94 -3.91 1.17
N LEU A 101 -18.10 -3.36 1.56
CA LEU A 101 -18.16 -2.15 2.39
C LEU A 101 -17.46 -2.36 3.75
N THR A 102 -17.65 -3.54 4.34
CA THR A 102 -17.00 -3.91 5.61
C THR A 102 -15.49 -4.00 5.46
N CYS A 103 -14.98 -4.63 4.39
CA CYS A 103 -13.55 -4.69 4.09
C CYS A 103 -12.97 -3.28 3.92
N LEU A 104 -13.66 -2.42 3.17
CA LEU A 104 -13.25 -1.03 2.96
C LEU A 104 -13.22 -0.25 4.28
N ALA A 105 -14.22 -0.42 5.14
CA ALA A 105 -14.25 0.20 6.46
C ALA A 105 -13.08 -0.27 7.35
N ILE A 106 -12.75 -1.56 7.35
CA ILE A 106 -11.59 -2.11 8.08
C ILE A 106 -10.28 -1.53 7.55
N ILE A 107 -10.10 -1.48 6.23
CA ILE A 107 -8.89 -0.93 5.61
C ILE A 107 -8.72 0.55 5.99
N LEU A 108 -9.79 1.35 5.88
CA LEU A 108 -9.77 2.76 6.28
C LEU A 108 -9.46 2.93 7.77
N TRP A 109 -10.04 2.08 8.62
CA TRP A 109 -9.76 2.08 10.05
C TRP A 109 -8.29 1.83 10.34
N VAL A 110 -7.74 0.75 9.79
CA VAL A 110 -6.35 0.34 9.96
C VAL A 110 -5.37 1.39 9.43
N ALA A 111 -5.62 1.90 8.23
CA ALA A 111 -4.79 2.94 7.64
C ALA A 111 -4.83 4.23 8.48
N SER A 112 -6.00 4.60 9.03
CA SER A 112 -6.12 5.74 9.94
C SER A 112 -5.28 5.58 11.21
N TRP A 113 -5.19 4.37 11.77
CA TRP A 113 -4.29 4.08 12.90
C TRP A 113 -2.81 4.18 12.51
N ALA A 114 -2.43 3.61 11.37
CA ALA A 114 -1.06 3.69 10.87
C ALA A 114 -0.59 5.14 10.68
N PHE A 115 -1.40 6.00 10.05
CA PHE A 115 -1.08 7.43 9.90
C PHE A 115 -0.97 8.17 11.24
N THR A 116 -1.80 7.83 12.22
CA THR A 116 -1.72 8.43 13.56
C THR A 116 -0.41 8.07 14.26
N ILE A 117 0.08 6.84 14.08
CA ILE A 117 1.38 6.42 14.61
C ILE A 117 2.51 7.18 13.92
N THR A 118 2.44 7.34 12.60
CA THR A 118 3.41 8.13 11.83
C THR A 118 3.45 9.58 12.29
N GLU A 119 2.30 10.25 12.46
CA GLU A 119 2.24 11.62 12.96
C GLU A 119 2.87 11.75 14.35
N LYS A 120 2.55 10.83 15.27
CA LYS A 120 3.14 10.80 16.62
C LYS A 120 4.65 10.58 16.59
N ALA A 121 5.14 9.68 15.74
CA ALA A 121 6.56 9.41 15.56
C ALA A 121 7.30 10.65 15.05
N ILE A 122 6.71 11.33 14.06
CA ILE A 122 7.22 12.57 13.49
C ILE A 122 7.26 13.70 14.53
N ASN A 123 6.16 13.92 15.25
CA ASN A 123 6.09 14.93 16.31
C ASN A 123 7.11 14.67 17.43
N ARG A 124 7.38 13.39 17.74
CA ARG A 124 8.40 12.99 18.70
C ARG A 124 9.82 13.33 18.23
N ILE A 125 10.14 13.11 16.95
CA ILE A 125 11.44 13.47 16.37
C ILE A 125 11.65 14.99 16.44
N TRP A 126 10.64 15.77 16.02
CA TRP A 126 10.74 17.24 16.01
C TRP A 126 10.48 17.91 17.37
N ARG A 127 10.13 17.14 18.41
CA ARG A 127 9.85 17.62 19.78
C ARG A 127 8.81 18.74 19.84
N THR A 128 7.89 18.74 18.88
CA THR A 128 6.79 19.70 18.81
C THR A 128 5.67 19.24 19.75
N PRO A 129 5.01 20.13 20.51
CA PRO A 129 3.88 19.74 21.35
C PRO A 129 2.81 19.05 20.52
N CYS A 130 2.30 17.92 21.03
CA CYS A 130 1.18 17.21 20.42
C CYS A 130 0.00 18.19 20.27
N ARG A 131 -0.36 18.50 19.03
CA ARG A 131 -1.56 19.29 18.72
C ARG A 131 -2.80 18.51 19.20
N SER A 132 -3.92 19.21 19.48
CA SER A 132 -5.10 18.57 20.07
C SER A 132 -5.51 17.29 19.32
N PHE A 133 -5.90 16.25 20.05
CA PHE A 133 -6.21 14.92 19.53
C PHE A 133 -7.16 14.95 18.32
N VAL A 134 -8.15 15.84 18.33
CA VAL A 134 -9.11 16.03 17.25
C VAL A 134 -8.47 16.61 15.99
N ARG A 135 -7.55 17.58 16.12
CA ARG A 135 -6.86 18.20 14.97
C ARG A 135 -5.88 17.23 14.31
N GLY A 136 -5.14 16.43 15.09
CA GLY A 136 -4.27 15.39 14.54
C GLY A 136 -5.06 14.28 13.81
N ARG A 137 -6.19 13.85 14.38
CA ARG A 137 -7.08 12.87 13.74
C ARG A 137 -7.68 13.39 12.42
N LEU A 138 -8.04 14.66 12.35
CA LEU A 138 -8.55 15.27 11.11
C LEU A 138 -7.47 15.37 10.04
N LEU A 139 -6.24 15.72 10.43
CA LEU A 139 -5.10 15.86 9.50
C LEU A 139 -4.65 14.50 8.95
N THR A 140 -4.61 13.47 9.80
CA THR A 140 -4.31 12.09 9.36
C THR A 140 -5.37 11.53 8.43
N LEU A 141 -6.65 11.82 8.68
CA LEU A 141 -7.74 11.43 7.79
C LEU A 141 -7.68 12.21 6.46
N ALA A 142 -7.37 13.50 6.51
CA ALA A 142 -7.15 14.31 5.31
C ALA A 142 -5.97 13.79 4.48
N MET A 143 -4.84 13.45 5.10
CA MET A 143 -3.68 12.86 4.41
C MET A 143 -4.06 11.53 3.75
N LEU A 144 -4.79 10.67 4.45
CA LEU A 144 -5.25 9.39 3.91
C LEU A 144 -6.14 9.60 2.67
N VAL A 145 -7.07 10.55 2.73
CA VAL A 145 -7.94 10.89 1.59
C VAL A 145 -7.13 11.44 0.41
N VAL A 146 -6.19 12.36 0.67
CA VAL A 146 -5.33 12.95 -0.38
C VAL A 146 -4.47 11.88 -1.06
N VAL A 147 -3.83 11.00 -0.29
CA VAL A 147 -3.01 9.90 -0.83
C VAL A 147 -3.89 8.91 -1.60
N GLY A 148 -5.08 8.58 -1.09
CA GLY A 148 -6.02 7.71 -1.78
C GLY A 148 -6.47 8.29 -3.13
N ILE A 149 -6.85 9.57 -3.16
CA ILE A 149 -7.22 10.27 -4.41
C ILE A 149 -6.05 10.29 -5.39
N LEU A 150 -4.84 10.59 -4.91
CA LEU A 150 -3.64 10.63 -5.75
C LEU A 150 -3.35 9.27 -6.40
N LEU A 151 -3.53 8.19 -5.65
CA LEU A 151 -3.33 6.82 -6.14
C LEU A 151 -4.38 6.46 -7.20
N VAL A 152 -5.66 6.77 -6.95
CA VAL A 152 -6.73 6.56 -7.94
C VAL A 152 -6.46 7.36 -9.20
N LEU A 153 -6.06 8.63 -9.07
CA LEU A 153 -5.73 9.48 -10.21
C LEU A 153 -4.54 8.93 -11.02
N SER A 154 -3.51 8.42 -10.34
CA SER A 154 -2.36 7.77 -10.97
C SER A 154 -2.77 6.49 -11.74
N ALA A 155 -3.63 5.66 -11.15
CA ALA A 155 -4.14 4.47 -11.79
C ALA A 155 -5.01 4.80 -13.00
N LEU A 156 -5.89 5.80 -12.89
CA LEU A 156 -6.72 6.28 -14.00
C LEU A 156 -5.88 6.83 -15.14
N MET A 157 -4.86 7.64 -14.83
CA MET A 157 -3.94 8.18 -15.82
C MET A 157 -3.23 7.06 -16.58
N THR A 158 -2.74 6.05 -15.86
CA THR A 158 -2.12 4.86 -16.45
C THR A 158 -3.10 4.11 -17.34
N GLY A 159 -4.35 3.90 -16.88
CA GLY A 159 -5.41 3.26 -17.64
C GLY A 159 -5.73 3.98 -18.95
N ILE A 160 -5.87 5.31 -18.90
CA ILE A 160 -6.11 6.15 -20.08
C ILE A 160 -4.95 6.03 -21.08
N LEU A 161 -3.70 6.10 -20.59
CA LEU A 161 -2.52 5.95 -21.45
C LEU A 161 -2.49 4.58 -22.14
N THR A 162 -2.77 3.50 -21.41
CA THR A 162 -2.81 2.15 -21.99
C THR A 162 -3.95 2.00 -23.00
N PHE A 163 -5.10 2.62 -22.75
CA PHE A 163 -6.24 2.60 -23.66
C PHE A 163 -5.96 3.36 -24.97
N LEU A 164 -5.33 4.53 -24.87
CA LEU A 164 -4.90 5.29 -26.05
C LEU A 164 -3.84 4.52 -26.85
N GLN A 165 -2.92 3.84 -26.18
CA GLN A 165 -1.92 2.98 -26.84
C GLN A 165 -2.55 1.78 -27.56
N SER A 166 -3.59 1.15 -27.01
CA SER A 166 -4.26 0.03 -27.69
C SER A 166 -4.97 0.47 -28.97
N GLU A 167 -5.59 1.67 -28.97
CA GLU A 167 -6.25 2.22 -30.16
C GLU A 167 -5.24 2.65 -31.23
N MET A 168 -4.11 3.26 -30.83
CA MET A 168 -3.07 3.67 -31.79
C MET A 168 -2.22 2.49 -32.29
N GLY A 169 -2.00 1.46 -31.47
CA GLY A 169 -1.28 0.23 -31.85
C GLY A 169 -2.02 -0.61 -32.89
N GLY A 170 -3.35 -0.50 -32.96
CA GLY A 170 -4.18 -1.09 -34.01
C GLY A 170 -4.03 -0.40 -35.38
N PHE A 171 -3.42 0.80 -35.44
CA PHE A 171 -3.20 1.57 -36.67
C PHE A 171 -1.76 1.49 -37.19
N SER A 172 -0.92 0.58 -36.65
CA SER A 172 0.38 0.33 -37.24
C SER A 172 0.20 -0.30 -38.62
N PRO A 173 0.68 0.32 -39.71
CA PRO A 173 0.58 -0.27 -41.05
C PRO A 173 1.24 -1.65 -41.04
N PRO A 174 0.73 -2.62 -41.82
CA PRO A 174 1.42 -3.88 -42.02
C PRO A 174 2.82 -3.50 -42.49
N ALA A 175 3.84 -4.00 -41.82
CA ALA A 175 5.23 -3.80 -42.23
C ALA A 175 5.33 -4.19 -43.71
N ALA A 176 5.34 -3.18 -44.57
CA ALA A 176 5.50 -3.34 -46.00
C ALA A 176 6.96 -3.71 -46.22
N GLY A 177 7.17 -4.97 -46.59
CA GLY A 177 8.32 -5.43 -47.37
C GLY A 177 9.64 -5.60 -46.61
N MET A 178 10.05 -6.86 -46.46
CA MET A 178 11.41 -7.42 -46.66
C MET A 178 11.23 -8.92 -46.38
N VAL A 179 11.13 -9.83 -47.36
CA VAL A 179 12.14 -10.21 -48.38
C VAL A 179 13.57 -10.02 -47.87
#